data_AF-A0A1S2W5C5-F1
#
_entry.id   AF-A0A1S2W5C5-F1
#
_cell.length_a   1.000
_cell.length_b   1.000
_cell.length_c   1.000
_cell.angle_alpha   90.00
_cell.angle_beta   90.00
_cell.angle_gamma   90.00
#
_symmetry.space_group_name_H-M   'P 1'
#
loop_
_entity.id
_entity.type
_entity.pdbx_description
1 polymer ?
#
loop_
_entity_poly.entity_id
_entity_poly.type
_entity_poly.pdbx_seq_one_letter_code
_entity_poly.pdbx_strand_id
1 'polypeptide(L)'
;MKKQRKNKINRARNLAMFLVFGGMLVMYGGLLLKQFEIIMVILMLVGFVMVLASTALYFLIGLTSTKAAVVTCPNCGKETKVLGRVDLCMHCDEPLTMDRNLEGKEFDEKYNKHSKRAPR
;
A
#
# COMPACT_ATOMS: atom_id res chain seq x y z
N MET A 1 -13.05 -1.43 20.97
CA MET A 1 -13.51 -2.15 19.75
C MET A 1 -12.43 -2.04 18.68
N LYS A 2 -11.85 -3.16 18.20
CA LYS A 2 -10.82 -3.15 17.14
C LYS A 2 -11.44 -2.72 15.81
N LYS A 3 -11.26 -1.45 15.45
CA LYS A 3 -11.67 -0.88 14.17
C LYS A 3 -10.74 -1.44 13.09
N GLN A 4 -11.24 -2.41 12.31
CA GLN A 4 -10.46 -3.06 11.27
C GLN A 4 -10.05 -2.04 10.21
N ARG A 5 -8.78 -1.62 10.25
CA ARG A 5 -8.15 -0.85 9.16
C ARG A 5 -8.39 -1.58 7.86
N LYS A 6 -9.00 -0.88 6.91
CA LYS A 6 -9.47 -1.45 5.66
C LYS A 6 -8.39 -2.26 4.95
N ASN A 7 -8.78 -3.49 4.65
CA ASN A 7 -8.13 -4.55 3.90
C ASN A 7 -7.75 -4.20 2.43
N LYS A 8 -7.54 -2.91 2.10
CA LYS A 8 -7.26 -2.42 0.72
C LYS A 8 -5.76 -2.16 0.49
N ILE A 9 -5.06 -1.56 1.45
CA ILE A 9 -3.61 -1.29 1.32
C ILE A 9 -2.82 -2.60 1.40
N ASN A 10 -3.13 -3.46 2.37
CA ASN A 10 -2.51 -4.77 2.49
C ASN A 10 -2.86 -5.70 1.30
N ARG A 11 -4.04 -5.54 0.69
CA ARG A 11 -4.45 -6.31 -0.49
C ARG A 11 -3.70 -5.88 -1.75
N ALA A 12 -3.40 -4.60 -1.93
CA ALA A 12 -2.53 -4.14 -3.01
C ALA A 12 -1.11 -4.70 -2.88
N ARG A 13 -0.57 -4.74 -1.66
CA ARG A 13 0.73 -5.36 -1.37
C ARG A 13 0.76 -6.85 -1.70
N ASN A 14 -0.26 -7.60 -1.27
CA ASN A 14 -0.36 -9.03 -1.55
C ASN A 14 -0.62 -9.32 -3.03
N LEU A 15 -1.38 -8.48 -3.73
CA LEU A 15 -1.63 -8.61 -5.17
C LEU A 15 -0.33 -8.43 -5.97
N ALA A 16 0.52 -7.47 -5.59
CA ALA A 16 1.82 -7.27 -6.22
C ALA A 16 2.74 -8.49 -6.06
N MET A 17 2.78 -9.12 -4.87
CA MET A 17 3.50 -10.38 -4.68
C MET A 17 2.98 -11.49 -5.60
N PHE A 18 1.67 -11.67 -5.69
CA PHE A 18 1.07 -12.71 -6.52
C PHE A 18 1.35 -12.51 -8.02
N LEU A 19 1.38 -11.26 -8.48
CA LEU A 19 1.67 -10.91 -9.87
C LEU A 19 3.09 -11.31 -10.30
N VAL A 20 4.08 -11.19 -9.40
CA VAL A 20 5.46 -11.63 -9.65
C VAL A 20 5.53 -13.14 -9.86
N PHE A 21 4.92 -13.91 -8.95
CA PHE A 21 4.88 -15.36 -9.08
C PHE A 21 4.12 -15.80 -10.32
N GLY A 22 2.99 -15.15 -10.63
CA GLY A 22 2.26 -15.38 -11.88
C GLY A 22 3.11 -15.12 -13.12
N GLY A 23 3.81 -13.98 -13.17
CA GLY A 23 4.71 -13.65 -14.28
C GLY A 23 5.84 -14.66 -14.46
N MET A 24 6.46 -15.11 -13.36
CA MET A 24 7.53 -16.11 -13.39
C MET A 24 7.04 -17.47 -13.91
N LEU A 25 5.85 -17.91 -13.48
CA LEU A 25 5.23 -19.14 -13.99
C LEU A 25 4.89 -19.05 -15.48
N VAL A 26 4.36 -17.91 -15.93
CA VAL A 26 4.05 -17.66 -17.34
C VAL A 26 5.32 -17.69 -18.21
N MET A 27 6.41 -17.07 -17.75
CA MET A 27 7.69 -17.13 -18.47
C MET A 27 8.26 -18.55 -18.52
N TYR A 28 8.22 -19.29 -17.41
CA TYR A 28 8.69 -20.67 -17.37
C TYR A 28 7.84 -21.58 -18.27
N GLY A 29 6.52 -21.40 -18.28
CA GLY A 29 5.62 -22.10 -19.20
C GLY A 29 5.91 -21.82 -20.67
N GLY A 30 6.31 -20.57 -21.01
CA GLY A 30 6.77 -20.22 -22.35
C GLY A 30 8.00 -21.00 -22.80
N LEU A 31 8.93 -21.30 -21.89
CA LEU A 31 10.13 -22.09 -22.21
C LEU A 31 9.82 -23.58 -22.47
N LEU A 32 8.79 -24.13 -21.84
CA LEU A 32 8.35 -25.51 -22.09
C LEU A 32 7.75 -25.67 -23.50
N LEU A 33 7.17 -24.60 -24.05
CA LEU A 33 6.55 -24.55 -25.37
C LEU A 33 7.52 -24.11 -26.48
N LYS A 34 8.82 -24.36 -26.32
CA LYS A 34 9.89 -24.01 -27.28
C LYS A 34 9.67 -24.48 -28.72
N GLN A 35 8.78 -25.46 -28.93
CA GLN A 35 8.34 -25.95 -30.22
C GLN A 35 7.65 -24.88 -31.07
N PHE A 36 6.93 -23.95 -30.43
CA PHE A 36 6.14 -22.93 -31.11
C PHE A 36 6.74 -21.55 -30.82
N GLU A 37 7.62 -21.10 -31.71
CA GLU A 37 8.39 -19.84 -31.55
C GLU A 37 7.49 -18.63 -31.27
N ILE A 38 6.37 -18.49 -31.98
CA ILE A 38 5.43 -17.36 -31.82
C ILE A 38 4.79 -17.36 -30.43
N ILE A 39 4.36 -18.54 -29.96
CA ILE A 39 3.68 -18.68 -28.66
C ILE A 39 4.67 -18.40 -27.52
N MET A 40 5.91 -18.85 -27.67
CA MET A 40 6.98 -18.63 -26.70
C MET A 40 7.29 -17.13 -26.53
N VAL A 41 7.43 -16.39 -27.64
CA VAL A 41 7.70 -14.95 -27.61
C VAL A 41 6.55 -14.19 -26.94
N ILE A 42 5.30 -14.51 -27.27
CA ILE A 42 4.12 -13.85 -26.66
C ILE A 42 4.08 -14.10 -25.15
N LEU A 43 4.30 -15.34 -24.70
CA LEU A 43 4.32 -15.68 -23.27
C LEU A 43 5.45 -14.97 -22.52
N MET A 44 6.64 -14.88 -23.10
CA MET A 44 7.74 -14.11 -22.52
C MET A 44 7.40 -12.63 -22.39
N LEU A 45 6.80 -12.03 -23.42
CA LEU A 45 6.44 -10.61 -23.44
C LEU A 45 5.35 -10.30 -22.42
N VAL A 46 4.33 -11.15 -22.30
CA VAL A 46 3.28 -11.05 -21.28
C VAL A 46 3.85 -11.21 -19.88
N GLY A 47 4.71 -12.20 -19.66
CA GLY A 47 5.38 -12.41 -18.37
C GLY A 47 6.26 -11.22 -17.96
N PHE A 48 6.98 -10.63 -18.92
CA PHE A 48 7.77 -9.43 -18.70
C PHE A 48 6.90 -8.22 -18.30
N VAL A 49 5.79 -8.00 -18.99
CA VAL A 49 4.83 -6.92 -18.65
C VAL A 49 4.23 -7.14 -17.26
N MET A 50 3.92 -8.38 -16.86
CA MET A 50 3.45 -8.70 -15.51
C MET A 50 4.48 -8.33 -14.44
N VAL A 51 5.74 -8.68 -14.65
CA VAL A 51 6.82 -8.34 -13.70
C VAL A 51 7.00 -6.82 -13.63
N LEU A 52 7.02 -6.11 -14.76
CA LEU A 52 7.09 -4.64 -14.78
C LEU A 52 5.92 -3.99 -14.02
N ALA A 53 4.69 -4.46 -14.25
CA ALA A 53 3.51 -3.97 -13.56
C ALA A 53 3.61 -4.19 -12.04
N SER A 54 4.17 -5.32 -11.60
CA SER A 54 4.38 -5.60 -10.18
C SER A 54 5.36 -4.60 -9.54
N THR A 55 6.47 -4.30 -10.21
CA THR A 55 7.47 -3.34 -9.74
C THR A 55 6.88 -1.94 -9.65
N ALA A 56 6.05 -1.53 -10.62
CA ALA A 56 5.36 -0.25 -10.58
C ALA A 56 4.42 -0.14 -9.37
N LEU A 57 3.60 -1.17 -9.10
CA LEU A 57 2.73 -1.19 -7.92
C LEU A 57 3.54 -1.13 -6.62
N TYR A 58 4.62 -1.90 -6.52
CA TYR A 58 5.52 -1.86 -5.38
C TYR A 58 6.15 -0.50 -5.17
N PHE A 59 6.59 0.14 -6.26
CA PHE A 59 7.22 1.45 -6.22
C PHE A 59 6.25 2.52 -5.75
N LEU A 60 5.00 2.52 -6.26
CA LEU A 60 3.96 3.45 -5.83
C LEU A 60 3.60 3.27 -4.35
N ILE A 61 3.50 2.03 -3.86
CA ILE A 61 3.27 1.74 -2.43
C ILE A 61 4.47 2.19 -1.60
N GLY A 62 5.70 1.92 -2.06
CA GLY A 62 6.94 2.35 -1.41
C GLY A 62 7.00 3.87 -1.27
N LEU A 63 6.63 4.61 -2.32
CA LEU A 63 6.54 6.07 -2.32
C LEU A 63 5.49 6.61 -1.34
N THR A 64 4.35 5.91 -1.14
CA THR A 64 3.39 6.33 -0.10
C THR A 64 3.92 6.14 1.32
N SER A 65 4.82 5.18 1.53
CA SER A 65 5.42 4.90 2.84
C SER A 65 6.46 5.94 3.28
N THR A 66 7.13 6.60 2.33
CA THR A 66 8.17 7.61 2.61
C THR A 66 7.62 9.01 2.90
N LYS A 67 6.34 9.26 2.61
CA LYS A 67 5.68 10.58 2.77
C LYS A 67 5.10 10.81 4.17
N ALA A 68 5.15 9.82 5.06
CA ALA A 68 4.55 9.91 6.39
C ALA A 68 5.37 10.79 7.34
N ALA A 69 4.71 11.76 7.99
CA ALA A 69 5.34 12.62 8.99
C ALA A 69 5.63 11.81 10.27
N VAL A 70 6.85 11.93 10.78
CA VAL A 70 7.27 11.28 12.03
C VAL A 70 6.90 12.21 13.18
N VAL A 71 6.12 11.70 14.12
CA VAL A 71 5.70 12.45 15.32
C VAL A 71 5.93 11.60 16.57
N THR A 72 6.26 12.26 17.66
CA THR A 72 6.41 11.61 18.96
C THR A 72 5.04 11.44 19.61
N CYS A 73 4.72 10.20 20.00
CA CYS A 73 3.47 9.91 20.70
C CYS A 73 3.55 10.44 22.15
N PRO A 74 2.56 11.24 22.62
CA PRO A 74 2.57 11.80 23.98
C PRO A 74 2.33 10.75 25.08
N ASN A 75 1.76 9.59 24.73
CA ASN A 75 1.50 8.51 25.70
C ASN A 75 2.73 7.59 25.88
N CYS A 76 3.36 7.14 24.79
CA CYS A 76 4.47 6.18 24.86
C CYS A 76 5.87 6.77 24.59
N GLY A 77 5.97 8.05 24.21
CA GLY A 77 7.24 8.74 23.93
C GLY A 77 7.98 8.25 22.68
N LYS A 78 7.43 7.28 21.94
CA LYS A 78 8.06 6.68 20.75
C LYS A 78 7.68 7.44 19.48
N GLU A 79 8.60 7.46 18.53
CA GLU A 79 8.37 8.01 17.21
C GLU A 79 7.43 7.12 16.41
N THR A 80 6.39 7.71 15.82
CA THR A 80 5.43 7.01 14.97
C THR A 80 5.17 7.77 13.68
N LYS A 81 5.01 7.03 12.59
CA LYS A 81 4.70 7.59 11.28
C LYS A 81 3.19 7.68 11.11
N VAL A 82 2.70 8.89 10.88
CA VAL A 82 1.29 9.19 10.63
C VAL A 82 1.09 9.28 9.11
N LEU A 83 0.20 8.45 8.56
CA LEU A 83 -0.11 8.38 7.13
C LEU A 83 -1.28 9.30 6.71
N GLY A 84 -2.12 9.75 7.66
CA GLY A 84 -3.31 10.58 7.46
C GLY A 84 -3.47 11.68 8.53
N ARG A 85 -4.67 12.30 8.60
CA ARG A 85 -4.98 13.33 9.62
C ARG A 85 -5.28 12.72 11.00
N VAL A 86 -5.81 11.49 10.97
CA VAL A 86 -6.20 10.70 12.12
C VAL A 86 -5.61 9.30 11.93
N ASP A 87 -4.69 8.90 12.79
CA ASP A 87 -4.09 7.55 12.77
C ASP A 87 -3.90 7.03 14.18
N LEU A 88 -3.73 5.71 14.29
CA LEU A 88 -3.35 5.09 15.56
C LEU A 88 -1.82 5.01 15.65
N CYS A 89 -1.29 5.30 16.83
CA CYS A 89 0.11 5.05 17.16
C CYS A 89 0.47 3.58 16.87
N MET A 90 1.54 3.32 16.11
CA MET A 90 1.97 1.96 15.75
C MET A 90 2.41 1.08 16.93
N HIS A 91 2.61 1.68 18.12
CA HIS A 91 3.16 1.00 19.30
C HIS A 91 2.18 0.82 20.44
N CYS A 92 1.35 1.82 20.73
CA CYS A 92 0.36 1.77 21.81
C CYS A 92 -1.09 1.81 21.31
N ASP A 93 -1.31 1.85 19.98
CA ASP A 93 -2.63 1.96 19.35
C ASP A 93 -3.45 3.17 19.84
N GLU A 94 -2.80 4.16 20.44
CA GLU A 94 -3.45 5.39 20.90
C GLU A 94 -3.93 6.21 19.69
N PRO A 95 -5.19 6.68 19.68
CA PRO A 95 -5.69 7.56 18.64
C PRO A 95 -4.91 8.88 18.65
N LEU A 96 -4.22 9.17 17.55
CA LEU A 96 -3.47 10.40 17.36
C LEU A 96 -4.12 11.24 16.27
N THR A 97 -4.33 12.51 16.56
CA THR A 97 -4.91 13.48 15.63
C THR A 97 -3.97 14.67 15.49
N MET A 98 -3.67 15.08 14.26
CA MET A 98 -2.82 16.25 13.98
C MET A 98 -3.61 17.56 13.83
N ASP A 99 -4.93 17.50 13.85
CA ASP A 99 -5.82 18.59 13.49
C ASP A 99 -6.55 19.10 14.75
N ARG A 100 -6.31 20.36 15.13
CA ARG A 100 -6.93 21.02 16.29
C ARG A 100 -8.47 21.03 16.22
N ASN A 101 -9.06 20.87 15.04
CA ASN A 101 -10.52 20.82 14.85
C ASN A 101 -11.15 19.47 15.27
N LEU A 102 -10.33 18.47 15.60
CA LEU A 102 -10.75 17.13 16.00
C LEU A 102 -10.42 16.80 17.46
N GLU A 103 -9.82 17.73 18.22
CA GLU A 103 -9.63 17.59 19.66
C GLU A 103 -11.00 17.44 20.36
N GLY A 104 -11.23 16.32 21.05
CA GLY A 104 -12.47 16.02 21.76
C GLY A 104 -13.55 15.26 20.98
N LYS A 105 -13.29 14.87 19.72
CA LYS A 105 -14.18 13.98 18.95
C LYS A 105 -13.70 12.53 19.04
N GLU A 106 -14.64 11.58 19.05
CA GLU A 106 -14.29 10.16 19.02
C GLU A 106 -13.52 9.80 17.74
N PHE A 107 -12.53 8.92 17.87
CA PHE A 107 -11.67 8.51 16.76
C PHE A 107 -12.47 7.88 15.60
N ASP A 108 -12.56 8.61 14.47
CA ASP A 108 -13.17 8.09 13.25
C ASP A 108 -12.23 8.12 12.03
N GLU A 109 -11.88 6.93 11.52
CA GLU A 109 -11.09 6.73 10.29
C GLU A 109 -11.80 7.35 9.06
N LYS A 110 -13.09 7.68 9.17
CA LYS A 110 -13.83 8.45 8.15
C LYS A 110 -13.28 9.87 7.96
N TYR A 111 -12.61 10.46 8.95
CA TYR A 111 -11.97 11.77 8.82
C TYR A 111 -10.79 11.77 7.83
N ASN A 112 -10.24 10.59 7.49
CA ASN A 112 -9.23 10.45 6.44
C ASN A 112 -9.80 10.35 5.01
N LYS A 113 -11.13 10.24 4.83
CA LYS A 113 -11.71 10.25 3.47
C LYS A 113 -11.76 11.69 2.96
N HIS A 114 -11.05 11.94 1.85
CA HIS A 114 -11.02 13.19 1.09
C HIS A 114 -12.21 14.14 1.33
N SER A 115 -12.01 15.15 2.18
CA SER A 115 -12.60 16.46 1.91
C SER A 115 -11.85 17.04 0.72
N LYS A 116 -12.45 16.96 -0.47
CA LYS A 116 -12.08 17.90 -1.54
C LYS A 116 -12.49 19.30 -1.05
N ARG A 117 -11.58 20.28 -1.18
CA ARG A 117 -11.66 21.73 -0.83
C ARG A 117 -11.15 22.05 0.59
N ALA A 118 -10.36 23.10 0.82
CA ALA A 118 -10.12 24.34 0.05
C ALA A 118 -8.66 24.85 0.24
N PRO A 119 -8.16 25.72 -0.65
CA PRO A 119 -6.83 26.34 -0.56
C PRO A 119 -6.76 27.49 0.46
N ARG A 120 -5.50 27.79 0.82
CA ARG A 120 -4.94 28.87 1.67
C ARG A 120 -4.74 28.51 3.13
#